data_AF-A0A0C1ITP6-F1
#
_entry.id   AF-A0A0C1ITP6-F1
#
_cell.length_a   1.000
_cell.length_b   1.000
_cell.length_c   1.000
_cell.angle_alpha   90.00
_cell.angle_beta   90.00
_cell.angle_gamma   90.00
#
_symmetry.space_group_name_H-M   'P 1'
#
loop_
_entity.id
_entity.type
_entity.pdbx_description
1 polymer ?
#
loop_
_entity_poly.entity_id
_entity_poly.type
_entity_poly.pdbx_seq_one_letter_code
_entity_poly.pdbx_strand_id
1 'polypeptide(L)'
;MSKIHPSAVIEEGAKLGKDCEIGPFCVVGSEAVLGDRVVLKSHVVIAGDTEIGDETVVFSFAVLGEIPQDLKFKGEKCKTVIGKRNRIREHVTVNAGTEGGGGVTRIGDDGLFMAGCHIAHDAQVGDRVIVVNSAAVAGHCVLEDDVIIGGLSGIHQWVRIGKGAIIGAVTMVTNDVIPYGLVQAQRGELDGLNLVGLKRRGVARSDITALRAAFQMLAQGEGTFQERAKRLGDETDSEYVQRIVGFITGGSDRSFLTPGG
;
A
#
# COMPACT_ATOMS: atom_id res chain seq x y z
N MET A 1 -6.88 -0.37 31.40
CA MET A 1 -7.76 -1.56 31.33
C MET A 1 -8.51 -1.48 30.01
N SER A 2 -8.53 -2.56 29.23
CA SER A 2 -9.22 -2.60 27.93
C SER A 2 -10.74 -2.49 28.11
N LYS A 3 -11.41 -1.79 27.19
CA LYS A 3 -12.88 -1.62 27.18
C LYS A 3 -13.47 -2.49 26.09
N ILE A 4 -14.03 -3.64 26.47
CA ILE A 4 -14.60 -4.59 25.52
C ILE A 4 -16.11 -4.58 25.70
N HIS A 5 -16.84 -4.29 24.62
CA HIS A 5 -18.30 -4.31 24.65
C HIS A 5 -18.82 -5.74 24.88
N PRO A 6 -19.86 -5.96 25.71
CA PRO A 6 -20.36 -7.31 26.02
C PRO A 6 -20.85 -8.14 24.83
N SER A 7 -21.19 -7.49 23.71
CA SER A 7 -21.60 -8.17 22.46
C SER A 7 -20.45 -8.43 21.48
N ALA A 8 -19.21 -8.07 21.83
CA ALA A 8 -18.05 -8.47 21.05
C ALA A 8 -17.72 -9.93 21.33
N VAL A 9 -17.37 -10.67 20.28
CA VAL A 9 -16.88 -12.05 20.37
C VAL A 9 -15.37 -12.00 20.28
N ILE A 10 -14.69 -12.35 21.37
CA ILE A 10 -13.24 -12.54 21.42
C ILE A 10 -13.02 -14.04 21.61
N GLU A 11 -12.47 -14.70 20.59
CA GLU A 11 -12.20 -16.13 20.66
C GLU A 11 -11.06 -16.44 21.64
N GLU A 12 -11.08 -17.64 22.21
CA GLU A 12 -10.01 -18.13 23.08
C GLU A 12 -8.69 -18.22 22.29
N GLY A 13 -7.65 -17.55 22.78
CA GLY A 13 -6.34 -17.46 22.13
C GLY A 13 -5.97 -16.06 21.66
N ALA A 14 -6.96 -15.21 21.38
CA ALA A 14 -6.74 -13.84 20.92
C ALA A 14 -5.92 -13.05 21.95
N LYS A 15 -4.92 -12.30 21.47
CA LYS A 15 -4.00 -11.52 22.31
C LYS A 15 -4.30 -10.04 22.16
N LEU A 16 -4.71 -9.39 23.23
CA LEU A 16 -5.04 -7.96 23.25
C LEU A 16 -4.01 -7.20 24.08
N GLY A 17 -3.48 -6.13 23.50
CA GLY A 17 -2.62 -5.16 24.18
C GLY A 17 -3.35 -4.35 25.25
N LYS A 18 -2.62 -3.43 25.87
CA LYS A 18 -3.13 -2.56 26.93
C LYS A 18 -4.07 -1.51 26.35
N ASP A 19 -5.15 -1.24 27.08
CA ASP A 19 -6.06 -0.14 26.81
C ASP A 19 -6.73 -0.19 25.43
N CYS A 20 -6.93 -1.39 24.88
CA CYS A 20 -7.71 -1.57 23.66
C CYS A 20 -9.19 -1.25 23.89
N GLU A 21 -9.85 -0.71 22.87
CA GLU A 21 -11.30 -0.46 22.87
C GLU A 21 -11.97 -1.28 21.77
N ILE A 22 -12.82 -2.23 22.15
CA ILE A 22 -13.51 -3.14 21.22
C ILE A 22 -15.01 -2.85 21.26
N GLY A 23 -15.54 -2.36 20.14
CA GLY A 23 -16.93 -1.98 19.97
C GLY A 23 -17.91 -3.15 19.89
N PRO A 24 -19.22 -2.88 19.86
CA PRO A 24 -20.25 -3.91 19.81
C PRO A 24 -20.17 -4.74 18.52
N PHE A 25 -20.47 -6.03 18.63
CA PHE A 25 -20.57 -6.96 17.50
C PHE A 25 -19.28 -7.13 16.68
N CYS A 26 -18.12 -6.82 17.28
CA CYS A 26 -16.85 -7.23 16.70
C CYS A 26 -16.65 -8.73 16.85
N VAL A 27 -15.91 -9.32 15.92
CA VAL A 27 -15.40 -10.69 16.03
C VAL A 27 -13.88 -10.63 15.92
N VAL A 28 -13.18 -11.13 16.94
CA VAL A 28 -11.72 -11.22 16.98
C VAL A 28 -11.33 -12.69 17.09
N GLY A 29 -10.73 -13.22 16.03
CA GLY A 29 -10.33 -14.62 15.92
C GLY A 29 -9.22 -15.02 16.90
N SER A 30 -9.15 -16.33 17.17
CA SER A 30 -8.25 -16.94 18.16
C SER A 30 -6.76 -16.72 17.92
N GLU A 31 -6.34 -16.45 16.67
CA GLU A 31 -4.94 -16.20 16.31
C GLU A 31 -4.60 -14.70 16.22
N ALA A 32 -5.57 -13.81 16.43
CA ALA A 32 -5.37 -12.37 16.30
C ALA A 32 -4.50 -11.81 17.43
N VAL A 33 -3.66 -10.84 17.07
CA VAL A 33 -2.82 -10.08 18.00
C VAL A 33 -3.06 -8.58 17.78
N LEU A 34 -3.62 -7.92 18.79
CA LEU A 34 -3.83 -6.48 18.79
C LEU A 34 -2.80 -5.81 19.71
N GLY A 35 -2.10 -4.79 19.20
CA GLY A 35 -1.17 -3.96 19.96
C GLY A 35 -1.89 -3.06 20.99
N ASP A 36 -1.11 -2.20 21.65
CA ASP A 36 -1.65 -1.31 22.68
C ASP A 36 -2.54 -0.22 22.05
N ARG A 37 -3.62 0.15 22.76
CA ARG A 37 -4.53 1.25 22.37
C ARG A 37 -5.16 1.07 20.98
N VAL A 38 -5.27 -0.16 20.48
CA VAL A 38 -6.03 -0.47 19.26
C VAL A 38 -7.52 -0.23 19.52
N VAL A 39 -8.18 0.43 18.58
CA VAL A 39 -9.62 0.74 18.67
C VAL A 39 -10.35 0.06 17.52
N LEU A 40 -11.19 -0.92 17.83
CA LEU A 40 -12.15 -1.50 16.89
C LEU A 40 -13.51 -0.84 17.12
N LYS A 41 -14.06 -0.17 16.09
CA LYS A 41 -15.46 0.28 16.09
C LYS A 41 -16.40 -0.91 15.94
N SER A 42 -17.71 -0.67 15.90
CA SER A 42 -18.69 -1.77 15.85
C SER A 42 -18.53 -2.63 14.59
N HIS A 43 -18.87 -3.92 14.66
CA HIS A 43 -18.94 -4.79 13.48
C HIS A 43 -17.62 -4.96 12.70
N VAL A 44 -16.48 -4.88 13.39
CA VAL A 44 -15.18 -5.21 12.79
C VAL A 44 -14.94 -6.72 12.90
N VAL A 45 -14.41 -7.32 11.83
CA VAL A 45 -13.98 -8.72 11.83
C VAL A 45 -12.46 -8.78 11.67
N ILE A 46 -11.79 -9.39 12.65
CA ILE A 46 -10.36 -9.72 12.60
C ILE A 46 -10.25 -11.24 12.53
N ALA A 47 -9.76 -11.77 11.41
CA ALA A 47 -9.68 -13.21 11.13
C ALA A 47 -8.23 -13.69 11.01
N GLY A 48 -8.02 -15.01 11.14
CA GLY A 48 -6.72 -15.67 10.91
C GLY A 48 -5.58 -15.19 11.82
N ASP A 49 -4.34 -15.55 11.45
CA ASP A 49 -3.11 -15.00 12.05
C ASP A 49 -2.94 -13.55 11.59
N THR A 50 -3.58 -12.63 12.32
CA THR A 50 -3.57 -11.20 12.01
C THR A 50 -2.99 -10.39 13.16
N GLU A 51 -1.93 -9.65 12.87
CA GLU A 51 -1.30 -8.72 13.79
C GLU A 51 -1.68 -7.29 13.43
N ILE A 52 -2.12 -6.50 14.42
CA ILE A 52 -2.43 -5.07 14.27
C ILE A 52 -1.62 -4.29 15.29
N GLY A 53 -0.80 -3.36 14.81
CA GLY A 53 0.07 -2.53 15.64
C GLY A 53 -0.66 -1.47 16.46
N ASP A 54 0.06 -0.93 17.43
CA ASP A 54 -0.43 0.04 18.42
C ASP A 54 -1.17 1.23 17.80
N GLU A 55 -2.17 1.75 18.51
CA GLU A 55 -2.90 2.98 18.17
C GLU A 55 -3.62 2.96 16.80
N THR A 56 -3.73 1.80 16.17
CA THR A 56 -4.52 1.63 14.95
C THR A 56 -6.02 1.69 15.28
N VAL A 57 -6.76 2.42 14.44
CA VAL A 57 -8.21 2.56 14.55
C VAL A 57 -8.88 1.91 13.34
N VAL A 58 -9.74 0.93 13.61
CA VAL A 58 -10.49 0.18 12.59
C VAL A 58 -11.98 0.51 12.69
N PHE A 59 -12.55 0.95 11.59
CA PHE A 59 -13.94 1.41 11.50
C PHE A 59 -14.88 0.29 11.06
N SER A 60 -16.18 0.55 11.19
CA SER A 60 -17.21 -0.47 11.09
C SER A 60 -17.21 -1.23 9.76
N PHE A 61 -17.51 -2.53 9.84
CA PHE A 61 -17.62 -3.42 8.69
C PHE A 61 -16.31 -3.66 7.92
N ALA A 62 -15.17 -3.27 8.49
CA ALA A 62 -13.88 -3.71 7.98
C ALA A 62 -13.66 -5.20 8.29
N VAL A 63 -13.09 -5.92 7.32
CA VAL A 63 -12.75 -7.35 7.43
C VAL A 63 -11.27 -7.51 7.15
N LEU A 64 -10.50 -7.80 8.20
CA LEU A 64 -9.04 -7.84 8.15
C LEU A 64 -8.55 -9.25 8.45
N GLY A 65 -7.70 -9.78 7.59
CA GLY A 65 -7.06 -11.08 7.82
C GLY A 65 -7.78 -12.28 7.23
N GLU A 66 -8.84 -12.06 6.44
CA GLU A 66 -9.53 -13.17 5.78
C GLU A 66 -8.66 -13.86 4.73
N ILE A 67 -8.99 -15.11 4.43
CA ILE A 67 -8.27 -15.92 3.45
C ILE A 67 -8.19 -15.24 2.07
N PRO A 68 -7.13 -15.49 1.30
CA PRO A 68 -6.98 -14.94 -0.05
C PRO A 68 -8.11 -15.39 -0.99
N GLN A 69 -8.44 -14.53 -1.97
CA GLN A 69 -9.38 -14.83 -3.05
C GLN A 69 -8.74 -15.61 -4.22
N ASP A 70 -7.58 -16.25 -4.00
CA ASP A 70 -6.90 -17.08 -4.99
C ASP A 70 -7.44 -18.52 -4.97
N LEU A 71 -7.92 -19.03 -6.10
CA LEU A 71 -8.41 -20.40 -6.26
C LEU A 71 -7.34 -21.47 -5.96
N LYS A 72 -6.06 -21.09 -5.97
CA LYS A 72 -4.94 -21.96 -5.62
C LYS A 72 -4.79 -22.15 -4.12
N PHE A 73 -5.34 -21.27 -3.29
CA PHE A 73 -5.29 -21.41 -1.83
C PHE A 73 -5.92 -22.74 -1.40
N LYS A 74 -5.20 -23.50 -0.57
CA LYS A 74 -5.61 -24.83 -0.07
C LYS A 74 -5.75 -24.89 1.44
N GLY A 75 -5.79 -23.73 2.11
CA GLY A 75 -5.80 -23.67 3.57
C GLY A 75 -4.40 -23.73 4.17
N GLU A 76 -3.38 -23.36 3.40
CA GLU A 76 -2.04 -23.14 3.94
C GLU A 76 -2.05 -22.06 5.03
N LYS A 77 -1.05 -22.09 5.91
CA LYS A 77 -0.87 -21.03 6.90
C LYS A 77 -0.48 -19.74 6.20
N CYS A 78 -1.25 -18.70 6.46
CA CYS A 78 -1.03 -17.37 5.93
C CYS A 78 -1.24 -16.34 7.04
N LYS A 79 -0.63 -15.17 6.86
CA LYS A 79 -0.57 -14.12 7.87
C LYS A 79 -0.91 -12.76 7.28
N THR A 80 -1.51 -11.91 8.11
CA THR A 80 -1.65 -10.48 7.84
C THR A 80 -0.92 -9.70 8.92
N VAL A 81 -0.09 -8.73 8.53
CA VAL A 81 0.60 -7.84 9.47
C VAL A 81 0.28 -6.40 9.12
N ILE A 82 -0.38 -5.70 10.03
CA ILE A 82 -0.73 -4.28 9.92
C ILE A 82 0.04 -3.52 11.00
N GLY A 83 0.78 -2.49 10.60
CA GLY A 83 1.56 -1.65 11.48
C GLY A 83 0.71 -0.76 12.40
N LYS A 84 1.35 0.29 12.89
CA LYS A 84 0.85 1.17 13.95
C LYS A 84 0.16 2.42 13.38
N ARG A 85 -0.70 3.03 14.20
CA ARG A 85 -1.32 4.34 13.92
C ARG A 85 -2.08 4.41 12.58
N ASN A 86 -2.51 3.26 12.06
CA ASN A 86 -3.29 3.20 10.84
C ASN A 86 -4.73 3.64 11.10
N ARG A 87 -5.35 4.26 10.08
CA ARG A 87 -6.78 4.55 10.06
C ARG A 87 -7.44 3.73 8.96
N ILE A 88 -8.11 2.66 9.37
CA ILE A 88 -8.75 1.70 8.47
C ILE A 88 -10.25 1.95 8.48
N ARG A 89 -10.76 2.53 7.39
CA ARG A 89 -12.13 3.02 7.28
C ARG A 89 -13.15 1.90 7.01
N GLU A 90 -14.39 2.31 6.87
CA GLU A 90 -15.55 1.43 6.75
C GLU A 90 -15.41 0.50 5.54
N HIS A 91 -15.82 -0.77 5.66
CA HIS A 91 -15.81 -1.73 4.56
C HIS A 91 -14.43 -2.00 3.92
N VAL A 92 -13.32 -1.61 4.55
CA VAL A 92 -11.99 -2.01 4.06
C VAL A 92 -11.83 -3.52 4.20
N THR A 93 -11.26 -4.14 3.17
CA THR A 93 -10.91 -5.56 3.18
C THR A 93 -9.41 -5.75 3.01
N VAL A 94 -8.83 -6.62 3.82
CA VAL A 94 -7.42 -7.02 3.73
C VAL A 94 -7.35 -8.54 3.79
N ASN A 95 -6.77 -9.17 2.76
CA ASN A 95 -6.59 -10.61 2.74
C ASN A 95 -5.18 -11.02 3.19
N ALA A 96 -5.09 -12.18 3.85
CA ALA A 96 -3.83 -12.82 4.17
C ALA A 96 -3.08 -13.27 2.90
N GLY A 97 -1.79 -13.56 3.04
CA GLY A 97 -0.96 -14.02 1.93
C GLY A 97 -1.28 -15.43 1.43
N THR A 98 -0.48 -15.91 0.49
CA THR A 98 -0.52 -17.26 -0.08
C THR A 98 0.86 -17.90 0.02
N GLU A 99 0.96 -19.22 0.03
CA GLU A 99 2.28 -19.91 0.04
C GLU A 99 3.17 -19.43 -1.13
N GLY A 100 2.57 -19.21 -2.30
CA GLY A 100 3.27 -18.73 -3.49
C GLY A 100 3.77 -17.28 -3.43
N GLY A 101 3.21 -16.44 -2.56
CA GLY A 101 3.59 -15.03 -2.39
C GLY A 101 4.39 -14.73 -1.13
N GLY A 102 4.83 -15.76 -0.40
CA GLY A 102 5.58 -15.62 0.85
C GLY A 102 4.72 -15.71 2.11
N GLY A 103 3.42 -15.94 1.97
CA GLY A 103 2.49 -16.25 3.06
C GLY A 103 2.09 -15.05 3.91
N VAL A 104 2.48 -13.82 3.52
CA VAL A 104 2.27 -12.62 4.34
C VAL A 104 1.81 -11.43 3.50
N THR A 105 0.65 -10.88 3.84
CA THR A 105 0.27 -9.51 3.45
C THR A 105 0.74 -8.54 4.52
N ARG A 106 1.42 -7.46 4.14
CA ARG A 106 1.98 -6.48 5.08
C ARG A 106 1.52 -5.07 4.76
N ILE A 107 1.10 -4.34 5.79
CA ILE A 107 0.83 -2.91 5.77
C ILE A 107 1.71 -2.25 6.84
N GLY A 108 2.40 -1.17 6.47
CA GLY A 108 3.25 -0.38 7.36
C GLY A 108 2.49 0.49 8.36
N ASP A 109 3.11 1.58 8.76
CA ASP A 109 2.62 2.52 9.76
C ASP A 109 1.93 3.75 9.15
N ASP A 110 1.11 4.44 9.95
CA ASP A 110 0.59 5.79 9.66
C ASP A 110 -0.23 5.90 8.35
N GLY A 111 -0.80 4.80 7.88
CA GLY A 111 -1.61 4.75 6.66
C GLY A 111 -3.06 5.22 6.86
N LEU A 112 -3.69 5.60 5.75
CA LEU A 112 -5.11 5.92 5.67
C LEU A 112 -5.77 5.11 4.56
N PHE A 113 -6.54 4.11 4.96
CA PHE A 113 -7.26 3.21 4.07
C PHE A 113 -8.73 3.60 4.12
N MET A 114 -9.21 4.27 3.07
CA MET A 114 -10.54 4.85 3.01
C MET A 114 -11.62 3.84 2.63
N ALA A 115 -12.88 4.24 2.77
CA ALA A 115 -13.98 3.30 2.80
C ALA A 115 -14.08 2.44 1.53
N GLY A 116 -14.26 1.14 1.74
CA GLY A 116 -14.43 0.16 0.67
C GLY A 116 -13.17 -0.15 -0.14
N CYS A 117 -11.98 0.31 0.27
CA CYS A 117 -10.76 -0.09 -0.42
C CYS A 117 -10.40 -1.56 -0.13
N HIS A 118 -9.64 -2.16 -1.04
CA HIS A 118 -9.23 -3.55 -0.97
C HIS A 118 -7.70 -3.68 -1.05
N ILE A 119 -7.12 -4.45 -0.12
CA ILE A 119 -5.72 -4.89 -0.16
C ILE A 119 -5.72 -6.41 -0.29
N ALA A 120 -5.33 -6.90 -1.45
CA ALA A 120 -5.29 -8.32 -1.74
C ALA A 120 -4.09 -9.03 -1.09
N HIS A 121 -4.08 -10.34 -1.26
CA HIS A 121 -3.06 -11.24 -0.76
C HIS A 121 -1.64 -10.88 -1.20
N ASP A 122 -0.68 -11.09 -0.29
CA ASP A 122 0.76 -10.92 -0.51
C ASP A 122 1.20 -9.48 -0.84
N ALA A 123 0.29 -8.51 -0.76
CA ALA A 123 0.62 -7.12 -0.97
C ALA A 123 1.58 -6.61 0.12
N GLN A 124 2.59 -5.85 -0.28
CA GLN A 124 3.56 -5.20 0.59
C GLN A 124 3.36 -3.69 0.52
N VAL A 125 2.71 -3.13 1.54
CA VAL A 125 2.36 -1.70 1.62
C VAL A 125 3.23 -1.03 2.68
N GLY A 126 3.95 0.02 2.29
CA GLY A 126 4.84 0.79 3.16
C GLY A 126 4.11 1.77 4.07
N ASP A 127 4.86 2.76 4.57
CA ASP A 127 4.36 3.71 5.56
C ASP A 127 3.68 4.92 4.92
N ARG A 128 2.72 5.53 5.65
CA ARG A 128 2.03 6.78 5.24
C ARG A 128 1.34 6.67 3.88
N VAL A 129 0.95 5.45 3.50
CA VAL A 129 0.21 5.19 2.27
C VAL A 129 -1.25 5.62 2.45
N ILE A 130 -1.81 6.24 1.42
CA ILE A 130 -3.23 6.63 1.38
C ILE A 130 -3.90 5.86 0.25
N VAL A 131 -4.90 5.04 0.58
CA VAL A 131 -5.74 4.35 -0.39
C VAL A 131 -7.13 4.95 -0.30
N VAL A 132 -7.53 5.70 -1.32
CA VAL A 132 -8.81 6.43 -1.33
C VAL A 132 -9.97 5.47 -1.62
N ASN A 133 -11.20 5.92 -1.35
CA ASN A 133 -12.41 5.12 -1.39
C ASN A 133 -12.50 4.20 -2.61
N SER A 134 -12.84 2.94 -2.33
CA SER A 134 -13.11 1.91 -3.35
C SER A 134 -11.97 1.69 -4.36
N ALA A 135 -10.74 2.07 -4.03
CA ALA A 135 -9.57 1.65 -4.77
C ALA A 135 -9.19 0.21 -4.40
N ALA A 136 -8.69 -0.55 -5.37
CA ALA A 136 -8.31 -1.95 -5.18
C ALA A 136 -6.84 -2.17 -5.52
N VAL A 137 -6.09 -2.75 -4.59
CA VAL A 137 -4.73 -3.22 -4.77
C VAL A 137 -4.77 -4.74 -4.90
N ALA A 138 -4.47 -5.26 -6.10
CA ALA A 138 -4.51 -6.70 -6.36
C ALA A 138 -3.29 -7.43 -5.79
N GLY A 139 -3.27 -8.77 -5.95
CA GLY A 139 -2.29 -9.63 -5.28
C GLY A 139 -0.84 -9.29 -5.62
N HIS A 140 0.06 -9.49 -4.66
CA HIS A 140 1.51 -9.31 -4.81
C HIS A 140 1.97 -7.90 -5.19
N CYS A 141 1.12 -6.87 -5.05
CA CYS A 141 1.54 -5.50 -5.33
C CYS A 141 2.52 -5.00 -4.26
N VAL A 142 3.43 -4.11 -4.65
CA VAL A 142 4.33 -3.42 -3.72
C VAL A 142 4.04 -1.92 -3.78
N LEU A 143 3.63 -1.32 -2.67
CA LEU A 143 3.44 0.12 -2.54
C LEU A 143 4.52 0.62 -1.58
N GLU A 144 5.45 1.45 -2.06
CA GLU A 144 6.42 2.10 -1.19
C GLU A 144 5.77 3.21 -0.35
N ASP A 145 6.55 3.80 0.56
CA ASP A 145 6.07 4.87 1.44
C ASP A 145 5.44 6.05 0.69
N ASP A 146 4.54 6.76 1.38
CA ASP A 146 3.98 8.05 0.96
C ASP A 146 3.21 7.99 -0.38
N VAL A 147 2.86 6.79 -0.85
CA VAL A 147 2.05 6.56 -2.04
C VAL A 147 0.60 6.96 -1.80
N ILE A 148 -0.03 7.55 -2.81
CA ILE A 148 -1.45 7.87 -2.79
C ILE A 148 -2.15 7.20 -3.98
N ILE A 149 -3.14 6.35 -3.68
CA ILE A 149 -4.00 5.71 -4.68
C ILE A 149 -5.34 6.43 -4.71
N GLY A 150 -5.66 7.07 -5.84
CA GLY A 150 -6.93 7.77 -6.05
C GLY A 150 -8.14 6.84 -5.97
N GLY A 151 -9.31 7.42 -5.69
CA GLY A 151 -10.53 6.63 -5.48
C GLY A 151 -10.97 5.93 -6.75
N LEU A 152 -11.61 4.77 -6.60
CA LEU A 152 -12.08 3.93 -7.71
C LEU A 152 -10.98 3.47 -8.68
N SER A 153 -9.71 3.54 -8.26
CA SER A 153 -8.56 3.09 -9.05
C SER A 153 -8.26 1.62 -8.80
N GLY A 154 -7.66 0.96 -9.78
CA GLY A 154 -7.25 -0.45 -9.70
C GLY A 154 -5.76 -0.58 -9.95
N ILE A 155 -5.07 -1.31 -9.07
CA ILE A 155 -3.66 -1.68 -9.25
C ILE A 155 -3.62 -3.17 -9.57
N HIS A 156 -3.14 -3.50 -10.77
CA HIS A 156 -3.08 -4.87 -11.25
C HIS A 156 -2.02 -5.68 -10.48
N GLN A 157 -2.23 -6.99 -10.36
CA GLN A 157 -1.32 -7.86 -9.60
C GLN A 157 0.14 -7.74 -10.06
N TRP A 158 1.06 -7.83 -9.10
CA TRP A 158 2.53 -7.70 -9.24
C TRP A 158 3.05 -6.29 -9.56
N VAL A 159 2.20 -5.27 -9.61
CA VAL A 159 2.65 -3.89 -9.87
C VAL A 159 3.36 -3.33 -8.65
N ARG A 160 4.49 -2.64 -8.90
CA ARG A 160 5.21 -1.84 -7.91
C ARG A 160 4.89 -0.35 -8.09
N ILE A 161 4.60 0.34 -6.99
CA ILE A 161 4.35 1.79 -6.96
C ILE A 161 5.41 2.43 -6.07
N GLY A 162 6.31 3.17 -6.70
CA GLY A 162 7.47 3.78 -6.05
C GLY A 162 7.11 4.93 -5.10
N LYS A 163 8.05 5.23 -4.19
CA LYS A 163 7.84 6.16 -3.07
C LYS A 163 7.26 7.49 -3.51
N GLY A 164 6.22 7.94 -2.82
CA GLY A 164 5.63 9.26 -3.02
C GLY A 164 4.90 9.45 -4.35
N ALA A 165 4.72 8.40 -5.15
CA ALA A 165 3.91 8.44 -6.37
C ALA A 165 2.42 8.67 -6.04
N ILE A 166 1.70 9.25 -7.00
CA ILE A 166 0.26 9.47 -6.90
C ILE A 166 -0.44 8.91 -8.13
N ILE A 167 -1.47 8.12 -7.87
CA ILE A 167 -2.38 7.59 -8.88
C ILE A 167 -3.66 8.43 -8.83
N GLY A 168 -4.05 8.99 -9.96
CA GLY A 168 -5.32 9.70 -10.14
C GLY A 168 -6.51 8.78 -9.86
N ALA A 169 -7.68 9.38 -9.60
CA ALA A 169 -8.90 8.62 -9.44
C ALA A 169 -9.29 7.89 -10.74
N VAL A 170 -10.06 6.81 -10.63
CA VAL A 170 -10.64 6.06 -11.76
C VAL A 170 -9.56 5.56 -12.75
N THR A 171 -8.36 5.28 -12.24
CA THR A 171 -7.19 4.90 -13.04
C THR A 171 -6.90 3.41 -12.87
N MET A 172 -6.73 2.67 -13.96
CA MET A 172 -6.23 1.29 -13.94
C MET A 172 -4.73 1.27 -14.21
N VAL A 173 -3.93 0.80 -13.26
CA VAL A 173 -2.47 0.71 -13.38
C VAL A 173 -2.07 -0.75 -13.60
N THR A 174 -1.46 -1.05 -14.74
CA THR A 174 -1.02 -2.41 -15.12
C THR A 174 0.48 -2.61 -15.10
N ASN A 175 1.23 -1.55 -14.79
CA ASN A 175 2.67 -1.46 -14.96
C ASN A 175 3.30 -0.69 -13.79
N ASP A 176 4.59 -0.91 -13.56
CA ASP A 176 5.30 -0.28 -12.45
C ASP A 176 5.33 1.25 -12.57
N VAL A 177 5.12 1.92 -11.45
CA VAL A 177 5.10 3.39 -11.35
C VAL A 177 6.35 3.86 -10.63
N ILE A 178 7.14 4.69 -11.29
CA ILE A 178 8.39 5.24 -10.72
C ILE A 178 8.12 6.06 -9.45
N PRO A 179 9.11 6.18 -8.55
CA PRO A 179 9.04 7.10 -7.42
C PRO A 179 8.67 8.51 -7.84
N TYR A 180 7.80 9.13 -7.05
CA TYR A 180 7.28 10.48 -7.27
C TYR A 180 6.51 10.67 -8.58
N GLY A 181 6.16 9.60 -9.31
CA GLY A 181 5.35 9.68 -10.52
C GLY A 181 3.94 10.20 -10.25
N LEU A 182 3.39 10.92 -11.23
CA LEU A 182 1.96 11.23 -11.34
C LEU A 182 1.38 10.37 -12.45
N VAL A 183 0.50 9.45 -12.10
CA VAL A 183 -0.19 8.57 -13.06
C VAL A 183 -1.66 8.91 -13.09
N GLN A 184 -2.25 9.06 -14.27
CA GLN A 184 -3.68 9.31 -14.44
C GLN A 184 -4.23 8.67 -15.71
N ALA A 185 -5.45 9.01 -16.12
CA ALA A 185 -6.17 8.43 -17.26
C ALA A 185 -6.61 6.96 -17.08
N GLN A 186 -7.47 6.49 -17.97
CA GLN A 186 -8.21 5.23 -17.78
C GLN A 186 -7.29 3.99 -17.69
N ARG A 187 -6.15 3.99 -18.40
CA ARG A 187 -5.18 2.87 -18.43
C ARG A 187 -3.82 3.19 -17.80
N GLY A 188 -3.74 4.26 -17.00
CA GLY A 188 -2.53 4.62 -16.28
C GLY A 188 -1.43 5.14 -17.20
N GLU A 189 -1.42 6.44 -17.41
CA GLU A 189 -0.37 7.15 -18.14
C GLU A 189 0.51 7.92 -17.15
N LEU A 190 1.83 7.79 -17.28
CA LEU A 190 2.79 8.56 -16.50
C LEU A 190 2.87 10.00 -17.04
N ASP A 191 1.96 10.85 -16.55
CA ASP A 191 1.77 12.24 -17.00
C ASP A 191 2.83 13.22 -16.43
N GLY A 192 3.61 12.77 -15.45
CA GLY A 192 4.70 13.57 -14.92
C GLY A 192 5.13 13.17 -13.52
N LEU A 193 5.49 14.17 -12.74
CA LEU A 193 5.91 14.02 -11.35
C LEU A 193 4.86 14.64 -10.40
N ASN A 194 4.73 14.07 -9.21
CA ASN A 194 3.95 14.56 -8.07
C ASN A 194 4.59 15.80 -7.43
N LEU A 195 4.68 16.88 -8.20
CA LEU A 195 5.33 18.12 -7.79
C LEU A 195 4.62 18.79 -6.61
N VAL A 196 3.29 18.62 -6.51
CA VAL A 196 2.51 19.12 -5.37
C VAL A 196 2.91 18.37 -4.10
N GLY A 197 2.98 17.04 -4.14
CA GLY A 197 3.43 16.21 -3.02
C GLY A 197 4.86 16.53 -2.59
N LEU A 198 5.79 16.66 -3.54
CA LEU A 198 7.18 17.04 -3.27
C LEU A 198 7.27 18.41 -2.57
N LYS A 199 6.55 19.43 -3.06
CA LYS A 199 6.53 20.76 -2.42
C LYS A 199 5.95 20.74 -1.01
N ARG A 200 4.87 19.99 -0.78
CA ARG A 200 4.24 19.86 0.54
C ARG A 200 5.15 19.18 1.56
N ARG A 201 6.02 18.27 1.11
CA ARG A 201 7.05 17.62 1.94
C ARG A 201 8.31 18.47 2.15
N GLY A 202 8.37 19.68 1.61
CA GLY A 202 9.50 20.58 1.78
C GLY A 202 10.74 20.21 0.97
N VAL A 203 10.59 19.41 -0.11
CA VAL A 203 11.71 19.06 -0.99
C VAL A 203 12.32 20.32 -1.60
N ALA A 204 13.65 20.42 -1.60
CA ALA A 204 14.36 21.59 -2.08
C ALA A 204 14.10 21.85 -3.58
N ARG A 205 14.14 23.12 -3.98
CA ARG A 205 13.90 23.50 -5.38
C ARG A 205 14.95 22.91 -6.33
N SER A 206 16.20 22.77 -5.89
CA SER A 206 17.28 22.11 -6.64
C SER A 206 16.92 20.65 -6.95
N ASP A 207 16.45 19.89 -5.98
CA ASP A 207 16.06 18.48 -6.18
C ASP A 207 14.83 18.34 -7.07
N ILE A 208 13.83 19.22 -6.92
CA ILE A 208 12.68 19.25 -7.84
C ILE A 208 13.13 19.53 -9.27
N THR A 209 14.16 20.37 -9.44
CA THR A 209 14.71 20.71 -10.76
C THR A 209 15.47 19.52 -11.34
N ALA A 210 16.30 18.85 -10.54
CA ALA A 210 16.99 17.62 -10.91
C ALA A 210 16.00 16.51 -11.31
N LEU A 211 14.94 16.30 -10.53
CA LEU A 211 13.88 15.34 -10.84
C LEU A 211 13.18 15.64 -12.18
N ARG A 212 12.88 16.91 -12.46
CA ARG A 212 12.28 17.32 -13.75
C ARG A 212 13.21 17.04 -14.92
N ALA A 213 14.50 17.35 -14.78
CA ALA A 213 15.50 17.08 -15.81
C ALA A 213 15.63 15.56 -16.05
N ALA A 214 15.74 14.79 -14.98
CA ALA A 214 15.74 13.32 -15.01
C ALA A 214 14.52 12.75 -15.73
N PHE A 215 13.31 13.23 -15.42
CA PHE A 215 12.08 12.79 -16.09
C PHE A 215 12.11 13.07 -17.60
N GLN A 216 12.59 14.24 -18.01
CA GLN A 216 12.73 14.57 -19.43
C GLN A 216 13.75 13.68 -20.14
N MET A 217 14.89 13.37 -19.51
CA MET A 217 15.88 12.45 -20.06
C MET A 217 15.34 11.02 -20.18
N LEU A 218 14.52 10.59 -19.22
CA LEU A 218 13.84 9.29 -19.29
C LEU A 218 12.77 9.24 -20.39
N ALA A 219 12.11 10.36 -20.67
CA ALA A 219 11.10 10.50 -21.72
C ALA A 219 11.72 10.60 -23.13
N GLN A 220 12.81 11.36 -23.26
CA GLN A 220 13.40 11.78 -24.53
C GLN A 220 14.88 11.41 -24.53
N GLY A 221 15.20 10.22 -25.04
CA GLY A 221 16.58 9.78 -25.19
C GLY A 221 16.71 8.51 -26.02
N GLU A 222 17.91 8.27 -26.54
CA GLU A 222 18.22 7.06 -27.31
C GLU A 222 18.31 5.82 -26.40
N GLY A 223 18.02 4.64 -26.94
CA GLY A 223 18.08 3.37 -26.21
C GLY A 223 16.79 3.05 -25.44
N THR A 224 16.81 1.96 -24.69
CA THR A 224 15.69 1.47 -23.86
C THR A 224 15.51 2.28 -22.58
N PHE A 225 14.34 2.17 -21.94
CA PHE A 225 14.05 2.89 -20.68
C PHE A 225 15.06 2.55 -19.57
N GLN A 226 15.51 1.28 -19.49
CA GLN A 226 16.53 0.85 -18.52
C GLN A 226 17.91 1.42 -18.84
N GLU A 227 18.32 1.46 -20.11
CA GLU A 227 19.60 2.06 -20.51
C GLU A 227 19.64 3.56 -20.23
N ARG A 228 18.52 4.27 -20.46
CA ARG A 228 18.38 5.69 -20.10
C ARG A 228 18.48 5.89 -18.59
N ALA A 229 17.81 5.06 -17.79
CA ALA A 229 17.90 5.13 -16.34
C ALA A 229 19.33 4.86 -15.84
N LYS A 230 20.05 3.90 -16.43
CA LYS A 230 21.43 3.59 -16.04
C LYS A 230 22.36 4.78 -16.28
N ARG A 231 22.32 5.39 -17.47
CA ARG A 231 23.13 6.59 -17.78
C ARG A 231 22.82 7.74 -16.83
N LEU A 232 21.53 7.96 -16.53
CA LEU A 232 21.11 8.98 -15.58
C LEU A 232 21.70 8.75 -14.18
N GLY A 233 21.83 7.49 -13.75
CA GLY A 233 22.48 7.12 -12.50
C GLY A 233 23.98 7.44 -12.45
N ASP A 234 24.69 7.33 -13.57
CA ASP A 234 26.12 7.62 -13.66
C ASP A 234 26.42 9.14 -13.63
N GLU A 235 25.44 9.98 -13.96
CA GLU A 235 25.61 11.43 -14.13
C GLU A 235 25.04 12.28 -12.98
N THR A 236 24.30 11.68 -12.03
CA THR A 236 23.53 12.44 -11.02
C THR A 236 24.03 12.25 -9.59
N ASP A 237 24.17 13.37 -8.86
CA ASP A 237 24.43 13.36 -7.41
C ASP A 237 23.14 13.49 -6.58
N SER A 238 21.96 13.60 -7.21
CA SER A 238 20.70 13.78 -6.48
C SER A 238 20.17 12.43 -5.96
N GLU A 239 20.00 12.31 -4.64
CA GLU A 239 19.44 11.11 -3.99
C GLU A 239 18.03 10.78 -4.52
N TYR A 240 17.23 11.80 -4.85
CA TYR A 240 15.90 11.62 -5.42
C TYR A 240 15.94 10.96 -6.80
N VAL A 241 16.92 11.35 -7.62
CA VAL A 241 17.10 10.77 -8.95
C VAL A 241 17.68 9.35 -8.84
N GLN A 242 18.66 9.15 -7.96
CA GLN A 242 19.21 7.82 -7.67
C GLN A 242 18.14 6.83 -7.20
N ARG A 243 17.14 7.31 -6.44
CA ARG A 243 15.97 6.48 -6.06
C ARG A 243 15.15 6.04 -7.27
N ILE A 244 14.88 6.94 -8.22
CA ILE A 244 14.18 6.58 -9.46
C ILE A 244 15.01 5.56 -10.26
N VAL A 245 16.30 5.80 -10.40
CA VAL A 245 17.22 4.89 -11.11
C VAL A 245 17.20 3.51 -10.47
N GLY A 246 17.43 3.42 -9.16
CA GLY A 246 17.43 2.16 -8.43
C GLY A 246 16.12 1.39 -8.54
N PHE A 247 14.98 2.08 -8.59
CA PHE A 247 13.67 1.45 -8.81
C PHE A 247 13.53 0.85 -10.22
N ILE A 248 13.99 1.58 -11.25
CA ILE A 248 13.92 1.16 -12.66
C ILE A 248 14.91 0.02 -12.95
N THR A 249 16.11 0.07 -12.36
CA THR A 249 17.16 -0.93 -12.57
C THR A 249 17.04 -2.12 -11.63
N GLY A 250 16.17 -2.06 -10.62
CA GLY A 250 15.87 -3.19 -9.74
C GLY A 250 15.07 -4.29 -10.44
N GLY A 251 15.01 -5.48 -9.83
CA GLY A 251 14.19 -6.58 -10.33
C GLY A 251 12.70 -6.23 -10.35
N SER A 252 12.00 -6.59 -11.43
CA SER A 252 10.56 -6.44 -11.56
C SER A 252 9.95 -7.62 -12.32
N ASP A 253 8.75 -8.02 -11.90
CA ASP A 253 7.91 -8.99 -12.60
C ASP A 253 6.98 -8.33 -13.64
N ARG A 254 7.08 -7.00 -13.82
CA ARG A 254 6.28 -6.18 -14.73
C ARG A 254 7.13 -5.18 -15.51
N SER A 255 6.62 -4.76 -16.67
CA SER A 255 7.15 -3.60 -17.38
C SER A 255 6.77 -2.30 -16.67
N PHE A 256 7.50 -1.21 -16.93
CA PHE A 256 7.28 0.11 -16.34
C PHE A 256 6.32 0.96 -17.17
N LEU A 257 5.59 1.88 -16.53
CA LEU A 257 4.96 2.99 -17.24
C LEU A 257 6.04 3.96 -17.74
N THR A 258 6.05 4.20 -19.04
CA THR A 258 6.98 5.11 -19.71
C THR A 258 6.35 6.48 -19.94
N PRO A 259 7.10 7.58 -19.82
CA PRO A 259 6.59 8.89 -20.22
C PRO A 259 6.27 8.91 -21.72
N GLY A 260 5.09 9.43 -22.09
CA GLY A 260 4.69 9.60 -23.50
C GLY A 260 3.94 8.43 -24.14
N GLY A 261 3.65 7.36 -23.38
CA GLY A 261 2.95 6.16 -23.86
C GLY A 261 3.83 4.93 -23.84
#